data_AF-A0A2B7ZZG6-F1
#
_entry.id   AF-A0A2B7ZZG6-F1
#
_cell.length_a   1.000
_cell.length_b   1.000
_cell.length_c   1.000
_cell.angle_alpha   90.00
_cell.angle_beta   90.00
_cell.angle_gamma   90.00
#
_symmetry.space_group_name_H-M   'P 1'
#
loop_
_entity.id
_entity.type
_entity.pdbx_description
1 polymer ?
#
loop_
_entity_poly.entity_id
_entity_poly.type
_entity_poly.pdbx_seq_one_letter_code
_entity_poly.pdbx_strand_id
1 'polypeptide(L)'
;MTQKELHDQRLAKEAQEQAMHKRTRRHFLKESAMGLGALAMGTLFGNCGGKAAPSIAFDPAHPLLPKSPPFAGRAKSVIYLHMAGSPSQFETFDYKPELAKMDGQDCPQSFLEGKKFAFITGTPKMLGPQTKFAQYGQSGAWVSENLPHMSTIADEVTFLRAVKTDQFNHAP
;
A
#
# COMPACT_ATOMS: atom_id res chain seq x y z
N MET A 1 -32.05 -22.92 65.29
CA MET A 1 -32.43 -23.37 63.94
C MET A 1 -33.28 -24.62 64.10
N THR A 2 -34.52 -24.58 63.65
CA THR A 2 -35.47 -25.71 63.77
C THR A 2 -35.12 -26.81 62.75
N GLN A 3 -35.51 -28.06 63.00
CA GLN A 3 -35.30 -29.14 62.03
C GLN A 3 -35.96 -28.85 60.67
N LYS A 4 -37.06 -28.10 60.67
CA LYS A 4 -37.74 -27.65 59.45
C LYS A 4 -36.87 -26.68 58.65
N GLU A 5 -36.24 -25.71 59.29
CA GLU A 5 -35.33 -24.76 58.64
C GLU A 5 -34.10 -25.47 58.03
N LEU A 6 -33.54 -26.47 58.72
CA LEU A 6 -32.45 -27.31 58.21
C LEU A 6 -32.86 -28.09 56.96
N HIS A 7 -34.07 -28.65 56.97
CA HIS A 7 -34.61 -29.39 55.84
C HIS A 7 -34.86 -28.48 54.62
N ASP A 8 -35.45 -27.32 54.85
CA ASP A 8 -35.73 -26.33 53.79
C ASP A 8 -34.43 -25.79 53.16
N GLN A 9 -33.40 -25.53 53.98
CA GLN A 9 -32.07 -25.14 53.49
C GLN A 9 -31.41 -26.23 52.63
N ARG A 10 -31.56 -27.50 53.04
CA ARG A 10 -31.03 -28.64 52.28
C ARG A 10 -31.73 -28.76 50.92
N LEU A 11 -33.06 -28.65 50.89
CA LEU A 11 -33.83 -28.69 49.64
C LEU A 11 -33.46 -27.54 48.70
N ALA A 12 -33.29 -26.33 49.23
CA ALA A 12 -32.86 -25.18 48.43
C ALA A 12 -31.47 -25.39 47.82
N LYS A 13 -30.54 -25.97 48.59
CA LYS A 13 -29.19 -26.29 48.11
C LYS A 13 -29.19 -27.38 47.04
N GLU A 14 -29.94 -28.46 47.25
CA GLU A 14 -30.08 -29.54 46.26
C GLU A 14 -30.72 -29.03 44.96
N ALA A 15 -31.71 -28.13 45.04
CA ALA A 15 -32.31 -27.48 43.88
C ALA A 15 -31.30 -26.59 43.13
N GLN A 16 -30.47 -25.84 43.84
CA GLN A 16 -29.40 -25.04 43.23
C GLN A 16 -28.35 -25.90 42.54
N GLU A 17 -27.90 -26.98 43.18
CA GLU A 17 -26.95 -27.93 42.60
C GLU A 17 -27.52 -28.56 41.32
N GLN A 18 -28.77 -29.02 41.33
CA GLN A 18 -29.43 -29.55 40.14
C GLN A 18 -29.58 -28.50 39.02
N ALA A 19 -29.85 -27.24 39.35
CA ALA A 19 -29.91 -26.16 38.37
C ALA A 19 -28.54 -25.88 37.73
N MET A 20 -27.47 -25.93 38.52
CA MET A 20 -26.09 -25.76 38.03
C MET A 20 -25.65 -26.94 37.16
N HIS A 21 -26.04 -28.18 37.50
CA HIS A 21 -25.78 -29.36 36.67
C HIS A 21 -26.50 -29.30 35.30
N LYS A 22 -27.63 -28.60 35.20
CA LYS A 22 -28.35 -28.39 33.93
C LYS A 22 -27.72 -27.30 33.04
N ARG A 23 -26.87 -26.42 33.59
CA ARG A 23 -26.10 -25.43 32.82
C ARG A 23 -24.81 -26.05 32.27
N THR A 24 -24.93 -26.71 31.13
CA THR A 24 -23.80 -27.37 30.47
C THR A 24 -22.87 -26.38 29.75
N ARG A 25 -21.64 -26.82 29.42
CA ARG A 25 -20.70 -26.06 28.56
C ARG A 25 -21.34 -25.61 27.25
N ARG A 26 -22.28 -26.41 26.70
CA ARG A 26 -23.06 -26.07 25.50
C ARG A 26 -23.98 -24.87 25.73
N HIS A 27 -24.58 -24.75 26.91
CA HIS A 27 -25.43 -23.61 27.26
C HIS A 27 -24.60 -22.33 27.37
N PHE A 28 -23.46 -22.40 28.08
CA PHE A 28 -22.52 -21.28 28.19
C PHE A 28 -22.00 -20.81 26.83
N LEU A 29 -21.59 -21.74 25.95
CA LEU A 29 -21.12 -21.40 24.61
C LEU A 29 -22.24 -20.81 23.73
N LYS A 30 -23.47 -21.31 23.85
CA LYS A 30 -24.63 -20.79 23.10
C LYS A 30 -25.00 -19.37 23.55
N GLU A 31 -24.97 -19.09 24.84
CA GLU A 31 -25.24 -17.74 25.39
C GLU A 31 -24.08 -16.76 25.10
N SER A 32 -22.82 -17.24 25.12
CA SER A 32 -21.63 -16.40 24.87
C SER A 32 -21.38 -16.09 23.38
N ALA A 33 -21.86 -16.94 22.47
CA ALA A 33 -21.65 -16.77 21.02
C ALA A 33 -22.25 -15.46 20.47
N MET A 34 -23.38 -15.03 21.03
CA MET A 34 -24.00 -13.75 20.65
C MET A 34 -23.13 -12.54 21.03
N GLY A 35 -22.41 -12.62 22.16
CA GLY A 35 -21.49 -11.56 22.59
C GLY A 35 -20.24 -11.47 21.72
N LEU A 36 -19.68 -12.60 21.31
CA LEU A 36 -18.56 -12.64 20.36
C LEU A 36 -18.95 -12.12 18.98
N GLY A 37 -20.15 -12.48 18.50
CA GLY A 37 -20.71 -11.95 17.26
C GLY A 37 -20.93 -10.43 17.33
N ALA A 38 -21.46 -9.93 18.44
CA ALA A 38 -21.64 -8.49 18.68
C ALA A 38 -20.31 -7.73 18.76
N LEU A 39 -19.25 -8.33 19.34
CA LEU A 39 -17.90 -7.76 19.34
C LEU A 39 -17.30 -7.73 17.93
N ALA A 40 -17.39 -8.83 17.17
CA ALA A 40 -16.93 -8.87 15.78
C ALA A 40 -17.70 -7.87 14.90
N MET A 41 -19.02 -7.81 15.06
CA MET A 41 -19.90 -6.86 14.39
C MET A 41 -19.60 -5.41 14.82
N GLY A 42 -19.25 -5.17 16.08
CA GLY A 42 -18.75 -3.90 16.59
C GLY A 42 -17.38 -3.53 16.03
N THR A 43 -16.51 -4.48 15.68
CA THR A 43 -15.25 -4.19 14.97
C THR A 43 -15.48 -3.91 13.48
N LEU A 44 -16.43 -4.58 12.85
CA LEU A 44 -16.80 -4.38 11.44
C LEU A 44 -17.55 -3.05 11.23
N PHE A 45 -18.55 -2.76 12.07
CA PHE A 45 -19.37 -1.53 11.99
C PHE A 45 -18.83 -0.37 12.84
N GLY A 46 -18.04 -0.63 13.89
CA GLY A 46 -17.30 0.41 14.61
C GLY A 46 -16.15 0.99 13.78
N ASN A 47 -15.84 0.39 12.63
CA ASN A 47 -15.04 1.01 11.58
C ASN A 47 -15.89 1.82 10.57
N CYS A 48 -17.23 1.78 10.66
CA CYS A 48 -18.15 2.62 9.89
C CYS A 48 -18.62 3.87 10.67
N GLY A 49 -18.33 3.97 11.97
CA GLY A 49 -18.68 5.14 12.78
C GLY A 49 -17.59 5.47 13.79
N GLY A 50 -16.73 6.45 13.47
CA GLY A 50 -15.90 7.12 14.48
C GLY A 50 -14.40 6.86 14.47
N LYS A 51 -13.84 6.31 13.39
CA LYS A 51 -12.58 6.86 12.87
C LYS A 51 -12.90 7.31 11.49
N ALA A 52 -12.91 8.63 11.29
CA ALA A 52 -12.88 9.18 9.96
C ALA A 52 -11.83 8.37 9.18
N ALA A 53 -12.25 7.64 8.13
CA ALA A 53 -11.40 7.54 6.96
C ALA A 53 -10.86 8.96 6.80
N PRO A 54 -9.54 9.19 6.85
CA PRO A 54 -9.03 10.55 6.87
C PRO A 54 -9.67 11.22 5.68
N SER A 55 -10.63 12.11 5.98
CA SER A 55 -11.21 12.91 4.93
C SER A 55 -9.98 13.66 4.47
N ILE A 56 -9.63 13.44 3.21
CA ILE A 56 -8.72 14.34 2.54
C ILE A 56 -9.51 15.65 2.45
N ALA A 57 -9.60 16.36 3.57
CA ALA A 57 -10.22 17.65 3.68
C ALA A 57 -9.30 18.57 2.88
N PHE A 58 -9.62 18.70 1.60
CA PHE A 58 -8.98 19.67 0.75
C PHE A 58 -9.39 21.03 1.28
N ASP A 59 -8.47 21.71 1.95
CA ASP A 59 -8.63 23.12 2.33
C ASP A 59 -8.18 23.98 1.14
N PRO A 60 -9.10 24.66 0.44
CA PRO A 60 -8.74 25.53 -0.68
C PRO A 60 -7.84 26.70 -0.27
N ALA A 61 -7.88 27.12 0.99
CA ALA A 61 -7.02 28.17 1.52
C ALA A 61 -5.57 27.67 1.74
N HIS A 62 -5.38 26.37 1.92
CA HIS A 62 -4.08 25.77 2.17
C HIS A 62 -3.88 24.46 1.37
N PRO A 63 -3.82 24.54 0.02
CA PRO A 63 -3.84 23.37 -0.85
C PRO A 63 -2.61 22.45 -0.73
N LEU A 64 -1.54 22.93 -0.09
CA LEU A 64 -0.27 22.23 0.09
C LEU A 64 -0.11 21.60 1.48
N LEU A 65 -1.12 21.69 2.36
CA LEU A 65 -1.03 21.03 3.66
C LEU A 65 -0.90 19.52 3.52
N PRO A 66 -0.07 18.86 4.35
CA PRO A 66 0.02 17.41 4.39
C PRO A 66 -1.35 16.77 4.60
N LYS A 67 -1.74 15.90 3.67
CA LYS A 67 -3.00 15.16 3.75
C LYS A 67 -2.79 13.91 4.58
N SER A 68 -3.73 13.62 5.48
CA SER A 68 -3.73 12.35 6.21
C SER A 68 -3.86 11.18 5.22
N PRO A 69 -2.97 10.17 5.28
CA PRO A 69 -2.99 9.06 4.33
C PRO A 69 -4.23 8.19 4.55
N PRO A 70 -4.82 7.58 3.51
CA PRO A 70 -6.02 6.73 3.64
C PRO A 70 -5.88 5.57 4.65
N PHE A 71 -4.64 5.15 4.94
CA PHE A 71 -4.32 4.08 5.88
C PHE A 71 -3.23 4.53 6.86
N ALA A 72 -3.26 3.98 8.06
CA ALA A 72 -2.16 4.15 9.01
C ALA A 72 -0.86 3.57 8.42
N GLY A 73 0.21 4.36 8.41
CA GLY A 73 1.52 3.94 7.96
C GLY A 73 2.05 2.80 8.85
N ARG A 74 2.40 1.67 8.23
CA ARG A 74 2.99 0.51 8.94
C ARG A 74 4.52 0.57 9.02
N ALA A 75 5.16 1.31 8.10
CA ALA A 75 6.61 1.44 8.06
C ALA A 75 7.12 2.32 9.22
N LYS A 76 8.13 1.84 9.95
CA LYS A 76 8.75 2.56 11.09
C LYS A 76 10.06 3.25 10.72
N SER A 77 10.71 2.81 9.64
CA SER A 77 12.00 3.33 9.17
C SER A 77 12.05 3.22 7.65
N VAL A 78 12.76 4.15 7.02
CA VAL A 78 12.91 4.24 5.56
C VAL A 78 14.39 4.36 5.23
N ILE A 79 14.86 3.52 4.31
CA ILE A 79 16.17 3.68 3.68
C ILE A 79 15.93 4.44 2.37
N TYR A 80 16.52 5.62 2.25
CA TYR A 80 16.46 6.44 1.05
C TYR A 80 17.83 6.46 0.39
N LEU A 81 17.86 6.10 -0.90
CA LEU A 81 19.07 6.10 -1.72
C LEU A 81 18.96 7.21 -2.77
N HIS A 82 19.74 8.27 -2.60
CA HIS A 82 19.89 9.31 -3.62
C HIS A 82 20.99 8.89 -4.61
N MET A 83 20.59 8.51 -5.82
CA MET A 83 21.47 7.87 -6.79
C MET A 83 21.96 8.87 -7.86
N ALA A 84 22.63 9.94 -7.44
CA ALA A 84 23.25 10.88 -8.38
C ALA A 84 24.39 10.20 -9.16
N GLY A 85 24.34 10.25 -10.49
CA GLY A 85 25.31 9.60 -11.38
C GLY A 85 25.10 8.09 -11.57
N SER A 86 23.99 7.52 -11.08
CA SER A 86 23.63 6.13 -11.39
C SER A 86 23.08 5.97 -12.81
N PRO A 87 22.86 4.73 -13.28
CA PRO A 87 22.13 4.50 -14.53
C PRO A 87 20.78 5.23 -14.54
N SER A 88 20.36 5.70 -15.71
CA SER A 88 19.10 6.43 -15.81
C SER A 88 17.90 5.48 -15.71
N GLN A 89 16.71 6.05 -15.60
CA GLN A 89 15.47 5.27 -15.64
C GLN A 89 15.31 4.49 -16.97
N PHE A 90 15.90 4.98 -18.07
CA PHE A 90 15.83 4.36 -19.40
C PHE A 90 16.72 3.14 -19.54
N GLU A 91 17.68 2.91 -18.63
CA GLU A 91 18.51 1.69 -18.58
C GLU A 91 18.12 0.73 -17.45
N THR A 92 17.12 1.08 -16.64
CA THR A 92 16.74 0.31 -15.43
C THR A 92 15.34 -0.28 -15.55
N PHE A 93 14.29 0.54 -15.50
CA PHE A 93 12.90 0.07 -15.35
C PHE A 93 11.92 0.66 -16.37
N ASP A 94 12.30 1.69 -17.13
CA ASP A 94 11.36 2.44 -17.97
C ASP A 94 11.59 2.20 -19.47
N TYR A 95 11.09 1.07 -19.98
CA TYR A 95 11.10 0.78 -21.41
C TYR A 95 10.22 1.75 -22.20
N LYS A 96 10.78 2.37 -23.25
CA LYS A 96 10.11 3.34 -24.11
C LYS A 96 10.05 2.81 -25.55
N PRO A 97 8.97 2.12 -25.95
CA PRO A 97 8.87 1.54 -27.29
C PRO A 97 8.88 2.60 -28.41
N GLU A 98 8.25 3.76 -28.20
CA GLU A 98 8.29 4.84 -29.20
C GLU A 98 9.68 5.45 -29.36
N LEU A 99 10.44 5.57 -28.25
CA LEU A 99 11.82 6.02 -28.30
C LEU A 99 12.71 5.03 -29.05
N ALA A 100 12.48 3.72 -28.87
CA ALA A 100 13.18 2.68 -29.60
C ALA A 100 12.96 2.79 -31.13
N LYS A 101 11.76 3.16 -31.58
CA LYS A 101 11.48 3.40 -33.01
C LYS A 101 12.21 4.62 -33.57
N MET A 102 12.46 5.61 -32.73
CA MET A 102 13.13 6.85 -33.10
C MET A 102 14.66 6.78 -32.97
N ASP A 103 15.23 5.65 -32.55
CA ASP A 103 16.68 5.53 -32.31
C ASP A 103 17.51 5.96 -33.54
N GLY A 104 18.51 6.81 -33.31
CA GLY A 104 19.38 7.39 -34.35
C GLY A 104 18.73 8.43 -35.27
N GLN A 105 17.41 8.63 -35.20
CA GLN A 105 16.70 9.66 -35.95
C GLN A 105 16.93 11.04 -35.33
N ASP A 106 16.79 12.08 -36.13
CA ASP A 106 16.89 13.45 -35.65
C ASP A 106 15.72 13.76 -34.70
N CYS A 107 16.02 14.47 -33.62
CA CYS A 107 15.03 14.82 -32.60
C CYS A 107 13.92 15.68 -33.21
N PRO A 108 12.63 15.30 -33.03
CA PRO A 108 11.51 16.09 -33.51
C PRO A 108 11.56 17.53 -33.00
N GLN A 109 11.32 18.50 -33.89
CA GLN A 109 11.39 19.92 -33.57
C GLN A 109 10.47 20.31 -32.40
N SER A 110 9.32 19.66 -32.27
CA SER A 110 8.38 19.84 -31.15
C SER A 110 8.98 19.57 -29.77
N PHE A 111 10.05 18.79 -29.67
CA PHE A 111 10.74 18.54 -28.40
C PHE A 111 11.82 19.58 -28.09
N LEU A 112 12.28 20.31 -29.11
CA LEU A 112 13.31 21.34 -29.02
C LEU A 112 12.72 22.75 -28.85
N GLU A 113 11.53 22.99 -29.40
CA GLU A 113 10.84 24.27 -29.34
C GLU A 113 10.69 24.81 -27.90
N GLY A 114 11.08 26.07 -27.71
CA GLY A 114 11.00 26.75 -26.42
C GLY A 114 12.01 26.29 -25.36
N LYS A 115 12.93 25.38 -25.69
CA LYS A 115 13.95 24.86 -24.75
C LYS A 115 15.35 25.28 -25.16
N LYS A 116 16.18 25.62 -24.16
CA LYS A 116 17.60 25.94 -24.35
C LYS A 116 18.44 24.89 -23.63
N PHE A 117 19.00 23.97 -24.38
CA PHE A 117 19.85 22.92 -23.84
C PHE A 117 21.26 23.44 -23.60
N ALA A 118 21.80 23.19 -22.41
CA ALA A 118 23.22 23.38 -22.17
C ALA A 118 23.95 22.24 -22.91
N PHE A 119 24.95 22.57 -23.73
CA PHE A 119 25.84 21.62 -24.41
C PHE A 119 25.29 20.86 -25.64
N ILE A 120 24.06 21.14 -26.10
CA ILE A 120 23.55 20.59 -27.36
C ILE A 120 23.57 21.69 -28.43
N THR A 121 24.27 21.43 -29.54
CA THR A 121 24.28 22.27 -30.74
C THR A 121 23.66 21.52 -31.92
N GLY A 122 22.94 22.25 -32.78
CA GLY A 122 22.22 21.67 -33.91
C GLY A 122 21.04 20.78 -33.49
N THR A 123 20.70 19.82 -34.34
CA THR A 123 19.62 18.87 -34.10
C THR A 123 20.21 17.58 -33.52
N PRO A 124 20.00 17.28 -32.23
CA PRO A 124 20.51 16.04 -31.64
C PRO A 124 19.78 14.84 -32.22
N LYS A 125 20.41 13.67 -32.16
CA LYS A 125 19.77 12.39 -32.47
C LYS A 125 19.09 11.82 -31.23
N MET A 126 17.95 11.17 -31.43
CA MET A 126 17.26 10.42 -30.41
C MET A 126 18.08 9.16 -30.06
N LEU A 127 18.15 8.84 -28.76
CA LEU A 127 18.82 7.64 -28.27
C LEU A 127 17.77 6.67 -27.72
N GLY A 128 17.62 5.54 -28.41
CA GLY A 128 16.81 4.42 -27.99
C GLY A 128 17.36 3.69 -26.77
N PRO A 129 16.60 2.75 -26.19
CA PRO A 129 17.09 1.88 -25.12
C PRO A 129 18.40 1.18 -25.52
N GLN A 130 19.44 1.30 -24.69
CA GLN A 130 20.77 0.74 -24.95
C GLN A 130 20.97 -0.69 -24.40
N THR A 131 19.89 -1.28 -23.91
CA THR A 131 19.88 -2.56 -23.18
C THR A 131 18.58 -3.29 -23.48
N LYS A 132 18.58 -4.62 -23.38
CA LYS A 132 17.34 -5.38 -23.58
C LYS A 132 16.42 -5.26 -22.38
N PHE A 133 15.14 -5.14 -22.68
CA PHE A 133 14.08 -5.12 -21.69
C PHE A 133 13.17 -6.35 -21.88
N ALA A 134 12.71 -6.90 -20.76
CA ALA A 134 11.67 -7.91 -20.75
C ALA A 134 10.68 -7.62 -19.61
N GLN A 135 9.48 -8.16 -19.73
CA GLN A 135 8.47 -8.11 -18.67
C GLN A 135 8.67 -9.30 -17.73
N TYR A 136 8.65 -9.04 -16.43
CA TYR A 136 8.83 -10.05 -15.39
C TYR A 136 7.68 -10.05 -14.39
N GLY A 137 7.50 -11.19 -13.74
CA GLY A 137 6.43 -11.39 -12.75
C GLY A 137 5.02 -11.38 -13.35
N GLN A 138 4.04 -11.48 -12.48
CA GLN A 138 2.62 -11.34 -12.81
C GLN A 138 2.25 -9.87 -13.08
N SER A 139 2.99 -8.93 -12.50
CA SER A 139 2.81 -7.49 -12.76
C SER A 139 3.19 -7.10 -14.19
N GLY A 140 3.98 -7.91 -14.89
CA GLY A 140 4.50 -7.59 -16.23
C GLY A 140 5.42 -6.37 -16.20
N ALA A 141 6.12 -6.12 -15.08
CA ALA A 141 7.01 -4.99 -14.94
C ALA A 141 8.18 -5.10 -15.93
N TRP A 142 8.43 -4.02 -16.68
CA TRP A 142 9.61 -3.92 -17.56
C TRP A 142 10.86 -3.76 -16.72
N VAL A 143 11.83 -4.66 -16.90
CA VAL A 143 13.15 -4.61 -16.24
C VAL A 143 14.25 -4.85 -17.28
N SER A 144 15.30 -4.05 -17.19
CA SER A 144 16.51 -4.16 -18.02
C SER A 144 17.33 -5.41 -17.66
N GLU A 145 17.99 -6.02 -18.65
CA GLU A 145 18.93 -7.13 -18.43
C GLU A 145 20.12 -6.75 -17.54
N ASN A 146 20.39 -5.45 -17.33
CA ASN A 146 21.40 -4.95 -16.40
C ASN A 146 21.05 -5.16 -14.92
N LEU A 147 19.79 -5.50 -14.60
CA LEU A 147 19.30 -5.72 -13.24
C LEU A 147 18.74 -7.14 -13.05
N PRO A 148 19.54 -8.20 -13.30
CA PRO A 148 19.05 -9.58 -13.35
C PRO A 148 18.56 -10.10 -11.99
N HIS A 149 19.02 -9.52 -10.88
CA HIS A 149 18.54 -9.87 -9.54
C HIS A 149 17.28 -9.08 -9.13
N MET A 150 17.02 -7.95 -9.79
CA MET A 150 15.79 -7.20 -9.52
C MET A 150 14.60 -7.85 -10.25
N SER A 151 14.82 -8.42 -11.43
CA SER A 151 13.77 -9.10 -12.19
C SER A 151 13.19 -10.32 -11.44
N THR A 152 13.98 -10.98 -10.56
CA THR A 152 13.49 -12.12 -9.77
C THR A 152 12.50 -11.73 -8.66
N ILE A 153 12.46 -10.46 -8.27
CA ILE A 153 11.61 -9.93 -7.19
C ILE A 153 10.63 -8.86 -7.69
N ALA A 154 10.35 -8.82 -9.00
CA ALA A 154 9.56 -7.77 -9.63
C ALA A 154 8.15 -7.59 -9.00
N ASP A 155 7.54 -8.67 -8.51
CA ASP A 155 6.23 -8.63 -7.86
C ASP A 155 6.28 -8.35 -6.35
N GLU A 156 7.48 -8.37 -5.75
CA GLU A 156 7.69 -8.04 -4.33
C GLU A 156 8.01 -6.56 -4.12
N VAL A 157 8.29 -5.83 -5.20
CA VAL A 157 8.60 -4.40 -5.19
C VAL A 157 7.53 -3.59 -5.90
N THR A 158 7.38 -2.33 -5.50
CA THR A 158 6.46 -1.39 -6.16
C THR A 158 7.25 -0.41 -7.02
N PHE A 159 6.91 -0.36 -8.31
CA PHE A 159 7.42 0.65 -9.22
C PHE A 159 6.51 1.89 -9.22
N LEU A 160 7.00 3.02 -8.74
CA LEU A 160 6.25 4.28 -8.75
C LEU A 160 6.56 5.09 -10.01
N ARG A 161 5.60 5.16 -10.95
CA ARG A 161 5.69 5.96 -12.20
C ARG A 161 4.71 7.13 -12.23
N ALA A 162 4.62 7.87 -11.12
CA ALA A 162 3.61 8.92 -10.94
C ALA A 162 4.18 10.34 -10.96
N VAL A 163 5.50 10.50 -11.09
CA VAL A 163 6.17 11.79 -10.98
C VAL A 163 6.54 12.32 -12.36
N LYS A 164 6.27 13.60 -12.60
CA LYS A 164 6.67 14.34 -13.80
C LYS A 164 7.40 15.61 -13.37
N THR A 165 8.37 16.03 -14.17
CA THR A 165 9.00 17.34 -14.08
C THR A 165 9.02 18.01 -15.46
N ASP A 166 8.93 19.33 -15.48
CA ASP A 166 9.14 20.14 -16.69
C ASP A 166 10.59 20.65 -16.78
N GLN A 167 11.41 20.38 -15.76
CA GLN A 167 12.83 20.67 -15.78
C GLN A 167 13.56 19.67 -16.68
N PHE A 168 14.34 20.20 -17.62
CA PHE A 168 15.15 19.40 -18.54
C PHE A 168 16.53 19.03 -17.95
N ASN A 169 16.98 19.77 -16.94
CA ASN A 169 18.24 19.53 -16.25
C ASN A 169 17.99 18.76 -14.95
N HIS A 170 18.91 17.84 -14.66
CA HIS A 170 18.94 17.04 -13.44
C HIS A 170 20.21 17.30 -12.60
N ALA A 171 20.96 18.36 -12.94
CA ALA A 171 22.05 18.87 -12.11
C ALA A 171 21.49 19.51 -10.82
N PRO A 172 22.21 19.42 -9.69
CA PRO A 172 21.89 20.22 -8.51
C PRO A 172 21.95 21.73 -8.79
#